data_AF-A0A7S3YWC8-F1
#
_entry.id   AF-A0A7S3YWC8-F1
#
_cell.length_a   1.000
_cell.length_b   1.000
_cell.length_c   1.000
_cell.angle_alpha   90.00
_cell.angle_beta   90.00
_cell.angle_gamma   90.00
#
_symmetry.space_group_name_H-M   'P 1'
#
loop_
_entity.id
_entity.type
_entity.pdbx_description
1 polymer ?
#
loop_
_entity_poly.entity_id
_entity_poly.type
_entity_poly.pdbx_seq_one_letter_code
_entity_poly.pdbx_strand_id
1 'polypeptide(L)'
;MVARNLFPVFVINHQWETGVDAGREYWAIAKAKKDVKWNPELVKLVDHAFAKATWQALVEYLQKSPITLVHGDFHAGNMLLENSKEKSDVGRIFFFDWSEAAAWEGPVDLAQMMISDIDPDVRRKHEDDLLKHYHCTLLKNGVDAKAYPLRAVRRAYAHGGLEKWVFLLAVLAGMPLPVSAIQHFHDQ
;
A
#
# COMPACT_ATOMS: atom_id res chain seq x y z
N MET A 1 -10.73 -8.69 22.81
CA MET A 1 -12.14 -8.94 22.46
C MET A 1 -12.27 -8.60 20.98
N VAL A 2 -12.23 -9.61 20.11
CA VAL A 2 -12.06 -9.43 18.66
C VAL A 2 -13.38 -9.01 18.04
N ALA A 3 -13.37 -7.94 17.25
CA ALA A 3 -14.47 -7.44 16.44
C ALA A 3 -14.87 -8.45 15.35
N ARG A 4 -15.56 -9.53 15.73
CA ARG A 4 -15.95 -10.59 14.80
C ARG A 4 -17.22 -10.28 13.98
N ASN A 5 -17.95 -9.20 14.27
CA ASN A 5 -19.31 -9.00 13.76
C ASN A 5 -19.62 -7.60 13.19
N LEU A 6 -18.64 -6.85 12.66
CA LEU A 6 -18.96 -5.50 12.15
C LEU A 6 -19.60 -5.49 10.75
N PHE A 7 -19.43 -6.52 9.92
CA PHE A 7 -20.16 -6.69 8.65
C PHE A 7 -20.30 -8.18 8.30
N PRO A 8 -21.39 -8.61 7.63
CA PRO A 8 -21.50 -9.98 7.15
C PRO A 8 -20.35 -10.27 6.18
N VAL A 9 -19.63 -11.39 6.36
CA VAL A 9 -18.53 -11.82 5.48
C VAL A 9 -18.93 -11.78 3.99
N PHE A 10 -20.20 -12.06 3.69
CA PHE A 10 -20.76 -11.97 2.35
C PHE A 10 -20.71 -10.55 1.75
N VAL A 11 -21.01 -9.52 2.53
CA VAL A 11 -21.00 -8.12 2.07
C VAL A 11 -19.57 -7.66 1.80
N ILE A 12 -18.63 -8.01 2.68
CA ILE A 12 -17.21 -7.68 2.50
C ILE A 12 -16.64 -8.38 1.27
N ASN A 13 -16.98 -9.67 1.07
CA ASN A 13 -16.57 -10.41 -0.12
C ASN A 13 -17.04 -9.71 -1.40
N HIS A 14 -18.34 -9.41 -1.48
CA HIS A 14 -18.91 -8.82 -2.69
C HIS A 14 -18.33 -7.42 -2.98
N GLN A 15 -18.12 -6.59 -1.96
CA GLN A 15 -17.48 -5.28 -2.12
C GLN A 15 -16.05 -5.41 -2.63
N TRP A 16 -15.27 -6.33 -2.07
CA TRP A 16 -13.91 -6.59 -2.52
C TRP A 16 -13.87 -7.11 -3.96
N GLU A 17 -14.68 -8.11 -4.29
CA GLU A 17 -14.79 -8.65 -5.65
C GLU A 17 -15.14 -7.55 -6.66
N THR A 18 -16.11 -6.70 -6.32
CA THR A 18 -16.49 -5.54 -7.14
C THR A 18 -15.32 -4.58 -7.35
N GLY A 19 -14.55 -4.28 -6.31
CA GLY A 19 -13.36 -3.42 -6.42
C GLY A 19 -12.28 -4.01 -7.32
N VAL A 20 -12.02 -5.31 -7.22
CA VAL A 20 -11.05 -5.99 -8.08
C VAL A 20 -11.54 -6.07 -9.52
N ASP A 21 -12.82 -6.34 -9.75
CA ASP A 21 -13.41 -6.34 -11.09
C ASP A 21 -13.33 -4.97 -11.75
N ALA A 22 -13.64 -3.90 -11.02
CA ALA A 22 -13.43 -2.53 -11.49
C ALA A 22 -11.95 -2.28 -11.85
N GLY A 23 -11.00 -2.75 -11.02
CA GLY A 23 -9.57 -2.68 -11.31
C GLY A 23 -9.19 -3.40 -12.61
N ARG A 24 -9.76 -4.58 -12.87
CA ARG A 24 -9.57 -5.33 -14.12
C ARG A 24 -10.09 -4.56 -15.34
N GLU A 25 -11.26 -3.97 -15.21
CA GLU A 25 -11.86 -3.15 -16.28
C GLU A 25 -11.01 -1.92 -16.58
N TYR A 26 -10.60 -1.17 -15.55
CA TYR A 26 -9.71 -0.02 -15.73
C TYR A 26 -8.37 -0.42 -16.33
N TRP A 27 -7.82 -1.57 -15.95
CA TRP A 27 -6.59 -2.07 -16.55
C TRP A 27 -6.76 -2.42 -18.03
N ALA A 28 -7.89 -3.01 -18.42
CA ALA A 28 -8.20 -3.29 -19.82
C ALA A 28 -8.30 -1.98 -20.65
N ILE A 29 -8.92 -0.94 -20.08
CA ILE A 29 -8.99 0.40 -20.68
C ILE A 29 -7.59 1.00 -20.82
N ALA A 30 -6.78 0.93 -19.77
CA ALA A 30 -5.41 1.46 -19.74
C ALA A 30 -4.54 0.84 -20.85
N LYS A 31 -4.56 -0.49 -20.98
CA LYS A 31 -3.80 -1.22 -22.00
C LYS A 31 -4.22 -0.90 -23.44
N ALA A 32 -5.47 -0.49 -23.65
CA ALA A 32 -5.97 -0.13 -24.99
C ALA A 32 -5.44 1.24 -25.48
N LYS A 33 -4.87 2.08 -24.59
CA LYS A 33 -4.31 3.39 -24.94
C LYS A 33 -2.99 3.22 -25.68
N LYS A 34 -2.98 3.57 -26.98
CA LYS A 34 -1.82 3.40 -27.87
C LYS A 34 -0.69 4.41 -27.65
N ASP A 35 -1.00 5.55 -27.05
CA ASP A 35 -0.05 6.66 -26.87
C ASP A 35 0.80 6.53 -25.59
N VAL A 36 0.50 5.55 -24.73
CA VAL A 36 1.28 5.23 -23.53
C VAL A 36 2.33 4.17 -23.87
N LYS A 37 3.59 4.42 -23.49
CA LYS A 37 4.70 3.50 -23.70
C LYS A 37 4.81 2.53 -22.53
N TRP A 38 4.06 1.42 -22.63
CA TRP A 38 4.05 0.39 -21.61
C TRP A 38 5.31 -0.47 -21.61
N ASN A 39 5.89 -0.68 -20.43
CA ASN A 39 6.91 -1.71 -20.19
C ASN A 39 6.25 -3.10 -20.22
N PRO A 40 6.69 -4.02 -21.09
CA PRO A 40 6.10 -5.36 -21.21
C PRO A 40 6.13 -6.18 -19.91
N GLU A 41 7.17 -6.02 -19.08
CA GLU A 41 7.28 -6.75 -17.82
C GLU A 41 6.32 -6.21 -16.76
N LEU A 42 6.09 -4.89 -16.74
CA LEU A 42 5.06 -4.30 -15.89
C LEU A 42 3.67 -4.77 -16.31
N VAL A 43 3.39 -4.82 -17.62
CA VAL A 43 2.12 -5.32 -18.13
C VAL A 43 1.87 -6.77 -17.69
N LYS A 44 2.88 -7.65 -17.86
CA LYS A 44 2.80 -9.04 -17.39
C LYS A 44 2.60 -9.12 -15.88
N LEU A 45 3.25 -8.27 -15.11
CA LEU A 45 3.12 -8.24 -13.65
C LEU A 45 1.69 -7.90 -13.23
N VAL A 46 1.12 -6.83 -13.78
CA VAL A 46 -0.25 -6.38 -13.48
C VAL A 46 -1.27 -7.43 -13.93
N ASP A 47 -1.09 -8.00 -15.13
CA ASP A 47 -1.95 -9.10 -15.63
C ASP A 47 -1.93 -10.31 -14.71
N HIS A 48 -0.74 -10.74 -14.27
CA HIS A 48 -0.61 -11.87 -13.34
C HIS A 48 -1.19 -11.56 -11.96
N ALA A 49 -1.05 -10.33 -11.47
CA ALA A 49 -1.62 -9.92 -10.19
C ALA A 49 -3.15 -10.02 -10.23
N PHE A 50 -3.81 -9.41 -11.22
CA PHE A 50 -5.27 -9.48 -11.35
C PHE A 50 -5.80 -10.89 -11.62
N ALA A 51 -5.05 -11.72 -12.35
CA ALA A 51 -5.43 -13.12 -12.58
C ALA A 51 -5.42 -13.95 -11.29
N LYS A 52 -4.60 -13.58 -10.30
CA LYS A 52 -4.48 -14.25 -9.00
C LYS A 52 -5.29 -13.61 -7.89
N ALA A 53 -5.80 -12.39 -8.09
CA ALA A 53 -6.62 -11.66 -7.12
C ALA A 53 -8.00 -12.31 -6.97
N THR A 54 -8.09 -13.31 -6.09
CA THR A 54 -9.34 -13.96 -5.68
C THR A 54 -9.58 -13.73 -4.21
N TRP A 55 -10.87 -13.70 -3.80
CA TRP A 55 -11.23 -13.55 -2.40
C TRP A 55 -10.63 -14.66 -1.53
N GLN A 56 -10.61 -15.89 -2.05
CA GLN A 56 -10.03 -17.03 -1.36
C GLN A 56 -8.53 -16.83 -1.12
N ALA A 57 -7.78 -16.40 -2.13
CA ALA A 57 -6.35 -16.09 -1.99
C ALA A 57 -6.11 -14.97 -0.96
N LEU A 58 -6.94 -13.93 -0.97
CA LEU A 58 -6.89 -12.87 0.02
C LEU A 58 -7.13 -13.39 1.45
N VAL A 59 -8.20 -14.14 1.67
CA VAL A 59 -8.54 -14.67 2.99
C VAL A 59 -7.44 -15.61 3.51
N GLU A 60 -6.92 -16.48 2.65
CA GLU A 60 -5.80 -17.37 3.00
C GLU A 60 -4.53 -16.61 3.35
N TYR A 61 -4.26 -15.50 2.66
CA TYR A 61 -3.15 -14.60 2.97
C TYR A 61 -3.34 -13.98 4.35
N LEU A 62 -4.48 -13.31 4.56
CA LEU A 62 -4.77 -12.60 5.80
C LEU A 62 -4.74 -13.51 7.03
N GLN A 63 -5.25 -14.73 6.94
CA GLN A 63 -5.21 -15.71 8.03
C GLN A 63 -3.80 -16.08 8.50
N LYS A 64 -2.79 -15.88 7.63
CA LYS A 64 -1.38 -16.21 7.89
C LYS A 64 -0.53 -14.96 8.18
N SER A 65 -1.10 -13.78 8.00
CA SER A 65 -0.38 -12.51 8.10
C SER A 65 -0.55 -11.87 9.49
N PRO A 66 0.46 -11.16 10.00
CA PRO A 66 0.34 -10.38 11.22
C PRO A 66 -0.42 -9.09 10.94
N ILE A 67 -1.73 -9.15 11.13
CA ILE A 67 -2.66 -8.07 10.79
C ILE A 67 -2.75 -7.03 11.90
N THR A 68 -2.71 -5.75 11.53
CA THR A 68 -2.89 -4.57 12.37
C THR A 68 -3.94 -3.65 11.75
N LEU A 69 -4.39 -2.62 12.48
CA LEU A 69 -5.10 -1.50 11.85
C LEU A 69 -4.07 -0.66 11.08
N VAL A 70 -4.28 -0.48 9.78
CA VAL A 70 -3.52 0.43 8.93
C VAL A 70 -4.36 1.66 8.60
N HIS A 71 -3.70 2.78 8.33
CA HIS A 71 -4.34 3.98 7.81
C HIS A 71 -4.91 3.73 6.41
N GLY A 72 -4.22 2.93 5.60
CA GLY A 72 -4.67 2.53 4.28
C GLY A 72 -4.40 3.58 3.21
N ASP A 73 -4.38 4.87 3.56
CA ASP A 73 -3.91 5.97 2.71
C ASP A 73 -2.83 6.85 3.36
N PHE A 74 -1.74 6.22 3.80
CA PHE A 74 -0.69 6.87 4.59
C PHE A 74 0.31 7.64 3.72
N HIS A 75 0.07 8.93 3.51
CA HIS A 75 0.94 9.82 2.74
C HIS A 75 1.01 11.23 3.38
N ALA A 76 2.00 12.05 3.04
CA ALA A 76 2.27 13.32 3.71
C ALA A 76 1.11 14.32 3.59
N GLY A 77 0.32 14.21 2.51
CA GLY A 77 -0.91 15.00 2.33
C GLY A 77 -2.00 14.73 3.38
N ASN A 78 -1.95 13.59 4.06
CA ASN A 78 -2.84 13.20 5.16
C ASN A 78 -2.20 13.42 6.55
N MET A 79 -1.17 14.28 6.64
CA MET A 79 -0.45 14.59 7.87
C MET A 79 -0.46 16.09 8.16
N LEU A 80 -0.69 16.45 9.43
CA LEU A 80 -0.46 17.79 9.94
C LEU A 80 0.70 17.75 10.93
N LEU A 81 1.69 18.62 10.73
CA LEU A 81 2.79 18.81 11.67
C LEU A 81 2.50 20.04 12.53
N GLU A 82 2.55 19.85 13.85
CA GLU A 82 2.52 20.96 14.80
C GLU A 82 3.80 21.78 14.66
N ASN A 83 3.67 23.07 14.38
CA ASN A 83 4.82 23.97 14.34
C ASN A 83 5.47 24.05 15.72
N SER A 84 6.64 23.43 15.87
CA SER A 84 7.47 23.64 17.06
C SER A 84 8.15 25.00 17.01
N LYS A 85 8.30 25.64 18.18
CA LYS A 85 9.08 26.88 18.31
C LYS A 85 10.59 26.62 18.17
N GLU A 86 11.04 25.38 18.29
CA GLU A 86 12.43 24.99 18.13
C GLU A 86 12.66 24.22 16.83
N LYS A 87 13.70 24.59 16.08
CA LYS A 87 14.02 23.98 14.77
C LYS A 87 14.41 22.50 14.85
N SER A 88 14.78 22.00 16.03
CA SER A 88 15.19 20.60 16.25
C SER A 88 14.05 19.67 16.65
N ASP A 89 12.84 20.19 16.83
CA ASP A 89 11.67 19.42 17.24
C ASP A 89 10.67 19.37 16.09
N VAL A 90 10.35 18.16 15.64
CA VAL A 90 9.34 17.93 14.58
C VAL A 90 7.91 18.11 15.09
N GLY A 91 7.73 18.41 16.38
CA GLY A 91 6.44 18.60 17.00
C GLY A 91 5.61 17.32 17.01
N ARG A 92 4.31 17.46 17.27
CA ARG A 92 3.35 16.37 17.12
C ARG A 92 2.92 16.23 15.67
N ILE A 93 2.75 14.98 15.23
CA ILE A 93 2.17 14.66 13.92
C ILE A 93 0.74 14.17 14.14
N PHE A 94 -0.21 14.74 13.41
CA PHE A 94 -1.61 14.31 13.40
C PHE A 94 -1.94 13.68 12.05
N PHE A 95 -2.57 12.51 12.08
CA PHE A 95 -3.06 11.81 10.88
C PHE A 95 -4.56 12.04 10.73
N PHE A 96 -5.00 12.33 9.51
CA PHE A 96 -6.41 12.51 9.17
C PHE A 96 -6.75 11.78 7.87
N ASP A 97 -8.03 11.76 7.51
CA ASP A 97 -8.55 10.98 6.38
C ASP A 97 -8.37 9.46 6.51
N TRP A 98 -9.02 8.89 7.53
CA TRP A 98 -9.05 7.46 7.81
C TRP A 98 -10.08 6.69 6.96
N SER A 99 -10.46 7.23 5.79
CA SER A 99 -11.51 6.65 4.93
C SER A 99 -11.12 5.27 4.38
N GLU A 100 -9.82 5.03 4.19
CA GLU A 100 -9.24 3.78 3.69
C GLU A 100 -8.72 2.85 4.80
N ALA A 101 -9.04 3.14 6.07
CA ALA A 101 -8.54 2.37 7.21
C ALA A 101 -8.97 0.90 7.13
N ALA A 102 -8.02 -0.02 7.27
CA ALA A 102 -8.26 -1.44 7.06
C ALA A 102 -7.45 -2.33 8.01
N ALA A 103 -7.83 -3.61 8.09
CA ALA A 103 -7.01 -4.62 8.74
C ALA A 103 -5.99 -5.16 7.72
N TRP A 104 -4.71 -4.79 7.87
CA TRP A 104 -3.64 -5.23 6.98
C TRP A 104 -2.29 -5.37 7.70
N GLU A 105 -1.23 -5.78 7.01
CA GLU A 105 0.12 -5.78 7.58
C GLU A 105 0.62 -4.34 7.80
N GLY A 106 1.10 -4.03 9.00
CA GLY A 106 1.54 -2.68 9.39
C GLY A 106 2.56 -1.99 8.47
N PRO A 107 3.58 -2.69 7.91
CA PRO A 107 4.57 -2.06 7.04
C PRO A 107 4.03 -1.50 5.72
N VAL A 108 2.76 -1.76 5.37
CA VAL A 108 2.16 -1.26 4.13
C VAL A 108 1.94 0.25 4.16
N ASP A 109 1.64 0.83 5.32
CA ASP A 109 1.60 2.29 5.47
C ASP A 109 2.98 2.92 5.25
N LEU A 110 4.06 2.29 5.74
CA LEU A 110 5.42 2.75 5.43
C LEU A 110 5.68 2.70 3.93
N ALA A 111 5.28 1.61 3.27
CA ALA A 111 5.48 1.46 1.83
C ALA A 111 4.74 2.53 1.04
N GLN A 112 3.49 2.83 1.42
CA GLN A 112 2.71 3.91 0.81
C GLN A 112 3.44 5.25 0.90
N MET A 113 3.84 5.68 2.10
CA MET A 113 4.54 6.96 2.28
C MET A 113 5.84 7.01 1.48
N MET A 114 6.59 5.91 1.45
CA MET A 114 7.88 5.86 0.75
C MET A 114 7.75 5.94 -0.77
N ILE A 115 6.61 5.54 -1.35
CA ILE A 115 6.38 5.65 -2.79
C ILE A 115 5.69 6.97 -3.13
N SER A 116 4.82 7.49 -2.26
CA SER A 116 4.06 8.71 -2.52
C SER A 116 4.83 10.01 -2.30
N ASP A 117 5.70 10.08 -1.29
CA ASP A 117 6.24 11.36 -0.81
C ASP A 117 7.77 11.42 -0.69
N ILE A 118 8.46 10.28 -0.85
CA ILE A 118 9.91 10.20 -0.62
C ILE A 118 10.65 10.03 -1.95
N ASP A 119 11.60 10.93 -2.20
CA ASP A 119 12.47 10.84 -3.37
C ASP A 119 13.18 9.48 -3.44
N PRO A 120 13.25 8.82 -4.61
CA PRO A 120 13.84 7.49 -4.75
C PRO A 120 15.29 7.37 -4.26
N ASP A 121 16.12 8.40 -4.38
CA ASP A 121 17.50 8.39 -3.87
C ASP A 121 17.53 8.47 -2.35
N VAL A 122 16.63 9.27 -1.75
CA VAL A 122 16.46 9.34 -0.30
C VAL A 122 15.96 8.00 0.23
N ARG A 123 14.97 7.37 -0.42
CA ARG A 123 14.50 6.02 -0.08
C ARG A 123 15.65 5.02 -0.12
N ARG A 124 16.37 4.91 -1.26
CA ARG A 124 17.47 3.95 -1.42
C ARG A 124 18.54 4.10 -0.33
N LYS A 125 18.80 5.33 0.11
CA LYS A 125 19.79 5.61 1.15
C LYS A 125 19.32 5.26 2.56
N HIS A 126 18.01 5.38 2.85
CA HIS A 126 17.50 5.35 4.22
C HIS A 126 16.51 4.23 4.55
N GLU A 127 15.98 3.52 3.54
CA GLU A 127 14.97 2.46 3.69
C GLU A 127 15.40 1.37 4.67
N ASP A 128 16.65 0.93 4.58
CA ASP A 128 17.19 -0.11 5.47
C ASP A 128 17.18 0.30 6.95
N ASP A 129 17.52 1.55 7.23
CA ASP A 129 17.57 2.07 8.59
C ASP A 129 16.16 2.37 9.12
N LEU A 130 15.26 2.85 8.25
CA LEU A 130 13.84 3.01 8.56
C LEU A 130 13.21 1.67 8.97
N LEU A 131 13.41 0.61 8.20
CA LEU A 131 12.82 -0.70 8.49
C LEU A 131 13.41 -1.34 9.76
N LYS A 132 14.71 -1.15 10.02
CA LYS A 132 15.31 -1.53 11.31
C LYS A 132 14.71 -0.73 12.46
N HIS A 133 14.54 0.58 12.30
CA HIS A 133 13.96 1.44 13.32
C HIS A 133 12.52 1.01 13.65
N TYR A 134 11.69 0.80 12.63
CA TYR A 134 10.34 0.28 12.78
C TYR A 134 10.30 -1.06 13.52
N HIS A 135 11.14 -2.02 13.10
CA HIS A 135 11.23 -3.32 13.76
C HIS A 135 11.66 -3.20 15.22
N CYS A 136 12.72 -2.44 15.51
CA CYS A 136 13.16 -2.17 16.88
C CYS A 136 12.06 -1.55 17.74
N THR A 137 11.26 -0.64 17.18
CA THR A 137 10.11 -0.04 17.87
C THR A 137 9.03 -1.09 18.17
N LEU A 138 8.73 -2.00 17.24
CA LEU A 138 7.82 -3.12 17.51
C LEU A 138 8.32 -4.01 18.65
N LEU A 139 9.61 -4.37 18.65
CA LEU A 139 10.20 -5.20 19.70
C LEU A 139 10.14 -4.52 21.07
N LYS A 140 10.44 -3.21 21.13
CA LYS A 140 10.32 -2.40 22.36
C LYS A 140 8.89 -2.37 22.91
N ASN A 141 7.89 -2.51 22.05
CA ASN A 141 6.48 -2.56 22.41
C ASN A 141 5.95 -3.99 22.60
N GLY A 142 6.83 -4.99 22.71
CA GLY A 142 6.47 -6.36 23.13
C GLY A 142 6.20 -7.35 21.99
N VAL A 143 6.46 -6.99 20.73
CA VAL A 143 6.41 -7.96 19.62
C VAL A 143 7.59 -8.92 19.72
N ASP A 144 7.34 -10.23 19.64
CA ASP A 144 8.40 -11.25 19.67
C ASP A 144 9.19 -11.26 18.34
N ALA A 145 10.51 -11.06 18.44
CA ALA A 145 11.43 -11.11 17.31
C ALA A 145 11.45 -12.46 16.58
N LYS A 146 11.14 -13.57 17.26
CA LYS A 146 11.03 -14.90 16.63
C LYS A 146 9.76 -15.02 15.80
N ALA A 147 8.64 -14.51 16.32
CA ALA A 147 7.36 -14.53 15.62
C ALA A 147 7.33 -13.54 14.44
N TYR A 148 7.96 -12.36 14.61
CA TYR A 148 8.00 -11.33 13.57
C TYR A 148 9.43 -10.76 13.39
N PRO A 149 10.30 -11.46 12.64
CA PRO A 149 11.67 -11.01 12.40
C PRO A 149 11.72 -9.87 11.37
N LEU A 150 12.83 -9.11 11.33
CA LEU A 150 13.03 -7.99 10.39
C LEU A 150 12.79 -8.39 8.92
N ARG A 151 13.14 -9.62 8.53
CA ARG A 151 12.87 -10.14 7.17
C ARG A 151 11.37 -10.18 6.82
N ALA A 152 10.50 -10.40 7.81
CA ALA A 152 9.05 -10.38 7.62
C ALA A 152 8.55 -8.95 7.43
N VAL A 153 9.08 -7.99 8.20
CA VAL A 153 8.81 -6.55 8.02
C VAL A 153 9.19 -6.11 6.59
N ARG A 154 10.41 -6.47 6.15
CA ARG A 154 10.89 -6.16 4.79
C ARG A 154 10.00 -6.75 3.70
N ARG A 155 9.58 -8.00 3.87
CA ARG A 155 8.67 -8.66 2.92
C ARG A 155 7.32 -7.96 2.86
N ALA A 156 6.70 -7.65 4.01
CA ALA A 156 5.44 -6.93 4.08
C ALA A 156 5.53 -5.53 3.47
N TYR A 157 6.62 -4.80 3.74
CA TYR A 157 6.89 -3.48 3.16
C TYR A 157 6.96 -3.57 1.63
N ALA A 158 7.77 -4.47 1.08
CA ALA A 158 7.94 -4.61 -0.36
C ALA A 158 6.66 -5.11 -1.05
N HIS A 159 6.00 -6.11 -0.45
CA HIS A 159 4.77 -6.69 -0.99
C HIS A 159 3.62 -5.69 -0.99
N GLY A 160 3.36 -5.02 0.15
CA GLY A 160 2.25 -4.08 0.26
C GLY A 160 2.42 -2.82 -0.58
N GLY A 161 3.65 -2.31 -0.70
CA GLY A 161 3.95 -1.22 -1.63
C GLY A 161 3.64 -1.63 -3.07
N LEU A 162 4.11 -2.80 -3.49
CA LEU A 162 3.87 -3.28 -4.84
C LEU A 162 2.39 -3.55 -5.12
N GLU A 163 1.70 -4.25 -4.21
CA GLU A 163 0.29 -4.61 -4.33
C GLU A 163 -0.59 -3.37 -4.51
N LYS A 164 -0.41 -2.36 -3.65
CA LYS A 164 -1.17 -1.11 -3.73
C LYS A 164 -0.89 -0.37 -5.04
N TRP A 165 0.36 -0.28 -5.48
CA TRP A 165 0.70 0.41 -6.73
C TRP A 165 0.28 -0.33 -7.99
N VAL A 166 0.29 -1.66 -8.00
CA VAL A 166 -0.27 -2.45 -9.11
C VAL A 166 -1.75 -2.15 -9.29
N PHE A 167 -2.50 -2.07 -8.19
CA PHE A 167 -3.92 -1.74 -8.24
C PHE A 167 -4.15 -0.27 -8.63
N LEU A 168 -3.45 0.67 -8.01
CA LEU A 168 -3.59 2.11 -8.30
C LEU A 168 -3.18 2.47 -9.73
N LEU A 169 -2.08 1.89 -10.25
CA LEU A 169 -1.67 2.10 -11.62
C LEU A 169 -2.78 1.71 -12.59
N ALA A 170 -3.41 0.55 -12.38
CA ALA A 170 -4.51 0.10 -13.22
C ALA A 170 -5.69 1.06 -13.21
N VAL A 171 -6.13 1.48 -12.03
CA VAL A 171 -7.25 2.41 -11.84
C VAL A 171 -6.94 3.78 -12.45
N LEU A 172 -5.81 4.40 -12.07
CA LEU A 172 -5.42 5.73 -12.54
C LEU A 172 -5.16 5.75 -14.06
N ALA A 173 -4.54 4.70 -14.61
CA ALA A 173 -4.31 4.61 -16.04
C ALA A 173 -5.59 4.33 -16.84
N GLY A 174 -6.63 3.77 -16.22
CA GLY A 174 -7.94 3.57 -16.83
C GLY A 174 -8.81 4.83 -16.85
N MET A 175 -8.55 5.79 -15.96
CA MET A 175 -9.27 7.07 -15.91
C MET A 175 -9.04 7.93 -17.18
N PRO A 176 -9.90 8.94 -17.43
CA PRO A 176 -9.74 9.89 -18.54
C PRO A 176 -8.64 10.92 -18.25
N LEU A 177 -7.45 10.46 -17.83
CA LEU A 177 -6.29 11.31 -17.58
C LEU A 177 -5.50 11.58 -18.87
N PRO A 178 -4.77 12.72 -18.95
CA PRO A 178 -3.83 12.98 -20.03
C PRO A 178 -2.77 11.88 -20.12
N VAL A 179 -2.34 11.56 -21.35
CA VAL A 179 -1.30 10.56 -21.61
C VAL A 179 -0.03 10.83 -20.80
N SER A 180 0.35 12.10 -20.64
CA SER A 180 1.51 12.49 -19.84
C SER A 180 1.39 12.12 -18.36
N ALA A 181 0.18 12.19 -17.78
CA ALA A 181 -0.05 11.80 -16.39
C ALA A 181 0.01 10.26 -16.25
N ILE A 182 -0.57 9.53 -17.20
CA ILE A 182 -0.51 8.06 -17.22
C ILE A 182 0.94 7.57 -17.40
N GLN A 183 1.68 8.19 -18.32
CA GLN A 183 3.09 7.89 -18.54
C GLN A 183 3.92 8.19 -17.29
N HIS A 184 3.61 9.28 -16.58
CA HIS A 184 4.27 9.60 -15.31
C HIS A 184 4.05 8.50 -14.26
N PHE A 185 2.82 8.00 -14.07
CA PHE A 185 2.56 6.89 -13.13
C PHE A 185 3.25 5.58 -13.53
N HIS A 186 3.42 5.35 -14.83
CA HIS A 186 4.16 4.20 -15.34
C HIS A 186 5.68 4.30 -15.08
N ASP A 187 6.24 5.50 -15.18
CA ASP A 187 7.69 5.73 -15.13
C ASP A 187 8.24 5.89 -13.69
N GLN A 188 7.37 5.98 -12.69
CA GLN A 188 7.71 6.02 -11.25
C GLN A 188 8.14 4.64 -10.74
#